data_AF-A0ABD3FAL7-F1
#
_entry.id   AF-A0ABD3FAL7-F1
#
_cell.length_a   1.000
_cell.length_b   1.000
_cell.length_c   1.000
_cell.angle_alpha   90.00
_cell.angle_beta   90.00
_cell.angle_gamma   90.00
#
_symmetry.space_group_name_H-M   'P 1'
#
loop_
_entity.id
_entity.type
_entity.pdbx_description
1 polymer ?
#
loop_
_entity_poly.entity_id
_entity_poly.type
_entity_poly.pdbx_seq_one_letter_code
_entity_poly.pdbx_strand_id
1 'polypeptide(L)'
;MKKVKGCLVVPQDEQWLDLQQPLHSQCRSPSSAPNSRLRSARDSKRGELLASSRVMRDTLMHEMEDIALQEAELGSAMELLDYTRQKCNLKHDAIVQRLEDCEEMLRVLEGSTSAEPRNVDSILNNEERARWKQTKEMVTTILPEVLTRLEDNIELNNAKIRNVRNKMEELRSKRLALREEIAVKEEDIALMLDGKKSSIEL
;
A
#
# COMPACT_ATOMS: atom_id res chain seq x y z
N MET A 1 -16.16 -9.79 30.16
CA MET A 1 -15.31 -8.82 29.44
C MET A 1 -14.30 -8.24 30.41
N LYS A 2 -13.02 -8.60 30.30
CA LYS A 2 -11.95 -8.06 31.15
C LYS A 2 -11.14 -7.06 30.32
N LYS A 3 -11.14 -5.78 30.73
CA LYS A 3 -10.33 -4.71 30.11
C LYS A 3 -8.89 -4.87 30.61
N VAL A 4 -7.95 -5.12 29.70
CA VAL A 4 -6.51 -5.09 30.02
C VAL A 4 -6.03 -3.66 29.82
N LYS A 5 -5.63 -3.00 30.90
CA LYS A 5 -4.92 -1.71 30.87
C LYS A 5 -3.44 -2.02 30.69
N GLY A 6 -2.87 -1.65 29.55
CA GLY A 6 -1.42 -1.65 29.36
C GLY A 6 -0.81 -0.48 30.13
N CYS A 7 0.03 -0.78 31.12
CA CYS A 7 0.87 0.22 31.76
C CYS A 7 2.13 0.41 30.89
N LEU A 8 2.34 1.61 30.36
CA LEU A 8 3.60 2.03 29.79
C LEU A 8 4.55 2.32 30.98
N VAL A 9 5.44 1.39 31.29
CA VAL A 9 6.53 1.63 32.24
C VAL A 9 7.63 2.34 31.46
N VAL A 10 7.74 3.65 31.66
CA VAL A 10 8.90 4.44 31.24
C VAL A 10 10.00 4.21 32.27
N PRO A 11 11.19 3.72 31.90
CA PRO A 11 12.33 3.71 32.81
C PRO A 11 12.73 5.17 33.10
N GLN A 12 12.34 5.67 34.28
CA GLN A 12 12.98 6.81 34.90
C GLN A 12 14.33 6.34 35.42
N ASP A 13 15.38 6.64 34.69
CA ASP A 13 16.69 6.89 35.29
C ASP A 13 17.41 7.97 34.49
N GLU A 14 17.48 9.13 35.12
CA GLU A 14 18.16 10.34 34.71
C GLU A 14 19.68 10.11 34.84
N GLN A 15 20.38 9.96 33.72
CA GLN A 15 21.85 10.02 33.72
C GLN A 15 22.47 10.53 32.40
N TRP A 16 21.72 11.34 31.64
CA TRP A 16 22.24 11.94 30.39
C TRP A 16 22.83 13.35 30.56
N LEU A 17 22.80 13.91 31.77
CA LEU A 17 23.27 15.28 32.04
C LEU A 17 24.75 15.40 32.44
N ASP A 18 25.48 14.30 32.63
CA ASP A 18 26.89 14.34 33.11
C ASP A 18 27.97 14.33 32.00
N LEU A 19 27.61 14.46 30.73
CA LEU A 19 28.59 14.49 29.62
C LEU A 19 28.86 15.89 29.04
N GLN A 20 28.41 16.96 29.69
CA GLN A 20 28.88 18.32 29.38
C GLN A 20 29.89 18.80 30.42
N GLN A 21 31.12 18.27 30.35
CA GLN A 21 32.27 19.02 30.87
C GLN A 21 32.80 19.95 29.77
N PRO A 22 32.79 21.27 29.95
CA PRO A 22 33.50 22.17 29.08
C PRO A 22 35.01 22.01 29.32
N LEU A 23 35.74 21.50 28.33
CA LEU A 23 37.20 21.47 28.32
C LEU A 23 37.75 22.90 28.18
N HIS A 24 37.74 23.65 29.27
CA HIS A 24 38.40 24.95 29.39
C HIS A 24 39.14 25.06 30.72
N SER A 25 40.37 24.51 30.76
CA SER A 25 41.51 25.15 31.43
C SER A 25 42.80 24.38 31.19
N GLN A 26 43.66 24.87 30.30
CA GLN A 26 45.07 25.16 30.58
C GLN A 26 45.74 25.76 29.35
N CYS A 27 45.74 27.09 29.28
CA CYS A 27 46.69 27.84 28.46
C CYS A 27 48.03 27.91 29.20
N ARG A 28 49.08 27.28 28.67
CA ARG A 28 50.44 27.86 28.66
C ARG A 28 51.38 27.07 27.75
N SER A 29 51.48 27.53 26.50
CA SER A 29 52.72 27.65 25.72
C SER A 29 52.39 28.37 24.41
N PRO A 30 52.95 29.56 24.14
CA PRO A 30 52.80 30.20 22.85
C PRO A 30 53.85 29.60 21.91
N SER A 31 53.54 28.47 21.28
CA SER A 31 54.23 28.10 20.05
C SER A 31 53.34 28.51 18.87
N SER A 32 53.65 29.71 18.37
CA SER A 32 53.11 30.28 17.15
C SER A 32 53.53 29.44 15.95
N ALA A 33 52.82 28.34 15.70
CA ALA A 33 52.75 27.72 14.40
C ALA A 33 51.47 28.25 13.69
N PRO A 34 51.58 28.96 12.55
CA PRO A 34 50.42 29.48 11.81
C PRO A 34 49.44 28.37 11.36
N ASN A 35 49.87 27.11 11.43
CA ASN A 35 49.17 25.96 10.89
C ASN A 35 48.18 25.29 11.87
N SER A 36 48.23 25.56 13.20
CA SER A 36 47.35 24.84 14.14
C SER A 36 45.91 25.37 14.17
N ARG A 37 45.71 26.69 14.00
CA ARG A 37 44.37 27.29 13.87
C ARG A 37 43.66 26.87 12.58
N LEU A 38 44.42 26.69 11.50
CA LEU A 38 43.90 26.22 10.22
C LEU A 38 43.45 24.74 10.28
N ARG A 39 44.15 23.89 11.05
CA ARG A 39 43.74 22.49 11.29
C ARG A 39 42.46 22.42 12.14
N SER A 40 42.40 23.15 13.26
CA SER A 40 41.21 23.17 14.13
C SER A 40 39.95 23.71 13.42
N ALA A 41 40.09 24.76 12.60
CA ALA A 41 38.96 25.27 11.82
C ALA A 41 38.51 24.32 10.69
N ARG A 42 39.43 23.55 10.09
CA ARG A 42 39.10 22.50 9.12
C ARG A 42 38.38 21.32 9.77
N ASP A 43 38.81 20.91 10.95
CA ASP A 43 38.19 19.82 11.69
C ASP A 43 36.78 20.17 12.19
N SER A 44 36.54 21.43 12.58
CA SER A 44 35.20 21.92 12.94
C SER A 44 34.22 21.87 11.76
N LYS A 45 34.61 22.41 10.60
CA LYS A 45 33.78 22.38 9.39
C LYS A 45 33.48 20.96 8.91
N ARG A 46 34.47 20.07 9.01
CA ARG A 46 34.29 18.65 8.69
C ARG A 46 33.35 17.96 9.67
N GLY A 47 33.41 18.29 10.96
CA GLY A 47 32.47 17.80 11.98
C GLY A 47 31.04 18.23 11.69
N GLU A 48 30.83 19.49 11.31
CA GLU A 48 29.53 20.02 10.90
C GLU A 48 28.99 19.33 9.63
N LEU A 49 29.84 19.13 8.61
CA LEU A 49 29.48 18.40 7.39
C LEU A 49 29.12 16.93 7.67
N LEU A 50 29.89 16.26 8.53
CA LEU A 50 29.62 14.87 8.92
C LEU A 50 28.31 14.75 9.70
N ALA A 51 28.04 15.68 10.62
CA ALA A 51 26.78 15.73 11.34
C ALA A 51 25.60 15.97 10.39
N SER A 52 25.75 16.90 9.44
CA SER A 52 24.74 17.17 8.41
C SER A 52 24.47 15.96 7.53
N SER A 53 25.51 15.28 7.02
CA SER A 53 25.33 14.08 6.20
C SER A 53 24.65 12.93 6.95
N ARG A 54 24.93 12.77 8.26
CA ARG A 54 24.24 11.77 9.11
C ARG A 54 22.76 12.09 9.26
N VAL A 55 22.41 13.34 9.55
CA VAL A 55 21.01 13.77 9.66
C VAL A 55 20.26 13.57 8.34
N MET A 56 20.89 13.88 7.20
CA MET A 56 20.30 13.65 5.89
C MET A 56 20.06 12.16 5.62
N ARG A 57 21.05 11.30 5.92
CA ARG A 57 20.88 9.84 5.81
C ARG A 57 19.71 9.35 6.68
N ASP A 58 19.63 9.79 7.93
CA ASP A 58 18.58 9.35 8.85
C ASP A 58 17.20 9.82 8.37
N THR A 59 17.11 11.01 7.79
CA THR A 59 15.88 11.52 7.15
C THR A 59 15.46 10.63 5.99
N LEU A 60 16.39 10.28 5.09
CA LEU A 60 16.11 9.38 3.96
C LEU A 60 15.71 7.97 4.43
N MET A 61 16.28 7.47 5.52
CA MET A 61 15.87 6.20 6.12
C MET A 61 14.44 6.25 6.66
N HIS A 62 14.05 7.33 7.34
CA HIS A 62 12.67 7.51 7.79
C HIS A 62 11.69 7.61 6.62
N GLU A 63 12.05 8.33 5.55
CA GLU A 63 11.23 8.36 4.32
C GLU A 63 11.09 6.95 3.70
N MET A 64 12.13 6.13 3.77
CA MET A 64 12.08 4.73 3.31
C MET A 64 11.17 3.86 4.18
N GLU A 65 11.16 4.07 5.50
CA GLU A 65 10.25 3.41 6.44
C GLU A 65 8.78 3.77 6.15
N ASP A 66 8.49 5.05 5.91
CA ASP A 66 7.16 5.53 5.53
C ASP A 66 6.68 4.89 4.23
N ILE A 67 7.55 4.78 3.23
CA ILE A 67 7.22 4.08 1.97
C ILE A 67 6.93 2.60 2.23
N ALA A 68 7.70 1.93 3.10
CA ALA A 68 7.46 0.53 3.43
C ALA A 68 6.10 0.32 4.11
N LEU A 69 5.70 1.24 4.99
CA LEU A 69 4.37 1.24 5.60
C LEU A 69 3.27 1.43 4.55
N GLN A 70 3.41 2.42 3.66
CA GLN A 70 2.45 2.65 2.57
C GLN A 70 2.32 1.44 1.63
N GLU A 71 3.42 0.76 1.31
CA GLU A 71 3.38 -0.47 0.51
C GLU A 71 2.61 -1.60 1.22
N ALA A 72 2.78 -1.75 2.54
CA ALA A 72 2.06 -2.74 3.32
C ALA A 72 0.55 -2.44 3.35
N GLU A 73 0.16 -1.18 3.55
CA GLU A 73 -1.23 -0.74 3.52
C GLU A 73 -1.89 -0.99 2.15
N LEU A 74 -1.19 -0.65 1.05
CA LEU A 74 -1.65 -0.94 -0.30
C LEU A 74 -1.74 -2.45 -0.57
N GLY A 75 -0.83 -3.24 0.01
CA GLY A 75 -0.89 -4.71 -0.02
C GLY A 75 -2.18 -5.23 0.60
N SER A 76 -2.52 -4.79 1.81
CA SER A 76 -3.79 -5.17 2.47
C SER A 76 -5.02 -4.70 1.68
N ALA A 77 -4.99 -3.50 1.09
CA ALA A 77 -6.07 -3.01 0.24
C ALA A 77 -6.24 -3.86 -1.03
N MET A 78 -5.14 -4.34 -1.61
CA MET A 78 -5.16 -5.23 -2.78
C MET A 78 -5.87 -6.55 -2.46
N GLU A 79 -5.53 -7.18 -1.34
CA GLU A 79 -6.15 -8.44 -0.91
C GLU A 79 -7.67 -8.30 -0.76
N LEU A 80 -8.13 -7.19 -0.18
CA LEU A 80 -9.56 -6.92 -0.06
C LEU A 80 -10.25 -6.70 -1.42
N LEU A 81 -9.58 -6.01 -2.34
CA LEU A 81 -10.11 -5.79 -3.69
C LEU A 81 -10.20 -7.11 -4.46
N ASP A 82 -9.16 -7.95 -4.41
CA ASP A 82 -9.13 -9.27 -5.04
C ASP A 82 -10.20 -10.20 -4.46
N TYR A 83 -10.36 -10.22 -3.12
CA TYR A 83 -11.45 -10.96 -2.47
C TYR A 83 -12.83 -10.49 -2.97
N THR A 84 -13.04 -9.17 -3.06
CA THR A 84 -14.31 -8.60 -3.51
C THR A 84 -14.57 -8.93 -4.98
N ARG A 85 -13.55 -8.83 -5.83
CA ARG A 85 -13.62 -9.23 -7.25
C ARG A 85 -14.03 -10.69 -7.40
N GLN A 86 -13.36 -11.59 -6.67
CA GLN A 86 -13.68 -13.02 -6.70
C GLN A 86 -15.14 -13.27 -6.28
N LYS A 87 -15.60 -12.60 -5.22
CA LYS A 87 -16.99 -12.73 -4.75
C LYS A 87 -18.00 -12.21 -5.77
N CYS A 88 -17.69 -11.11 -6.47
CA CYS A 88 -18.55 -10.58 -7.54
C CYS A 88 -18.60 -11.55 -8.73
N ASN A 89 -17.46 -12.10 -9.16
CA ASN A 89 -17.41 -13.08 -10.23
C ASN A 89 -18.23 -14.34 -9.89
N LEU A 90 -18.07 -14.90 -8.69
CA LEU A 90 -18.85 -16.07 -8.25
C LEU A 90 -20.36 -15.82 -8.27
N LYS A 91 -20.79 -14.61 -7.92
CA LYS A 91 -22.21 -14.22 -7.99
C LYS A 91 -22.69 -14.04 -9.43
N HIS A 92 -21.85 -13.44 -10.27
CA HIS A 92 -22.12 -13.25 -11.69
C HIS A 92 -22.30 -14.62 -12.37
N ASP A 93 -21.32 -15.53 -12.24
CA ASP A 93 -21.37 -16.89 -12.79
C ASP A 93 -22.63 -17.64 -12.33
N ALA A 94 -22.98 -17.54 -11.03
CA ALA A 94 -24.16 -18.21 -10.48
C ALA A 94 -25.49 -17.64 -11.03
N ILE A 95 -25.54 -16.34 -11.33
CA ILE A 95 -26.72 -15.70 -11.93
C ILE A 95 -26.80 -16.05 -13.42
N VAL A 96 -25.68 -16.03 -14.14
CA VAL A 96 -25.61 -16.44 -15.56
C VAL A 96 -26.09 -17.87 -15.72
N GLN A 97 -25.57 -18.82 -14.94
CA GLN A 97 -25.99 -20.22 -15.01
C GLN A 97 -27.51 -20.38 -14.78
N ARG A 98 -28.05 -19.68 -13.77
CA ARG A 98 -29.49 -19.72 -13.48
C ARG A 98 -30.33 -19.09 -14.59
N LEU A 99 -29.82 -18.04 -15.22
CA LEU A 99 -30.45 -17.40 -16.37
C LEU A 99 -30.52 -18.37 -17.54
N GLU A 100 -29.42 -19.04 -17.87
CA GLU A 100 -29.37 -20.05 -18.94
C GLU A 100 -30.36 -21.19 -18.67
N ASP A 101 -30.41 -21.72 -17.44
CA ASP A 101 -31.36 -22.77 -17.05
C ASP A 101 -32.82 -22.29 -17.21
N CYS A 102 -33.10 -21.05 -16.80
CA CYS A 102 -34.42 -20.45 -16.91
C CYS A 102 -34.82 -20.18 -18.37
N GLU A 103 -33.91 -19.66 -19.19
CA GLU A 103 -34.13 -19.41 -20.61
C GLU A 103 -34.36 -20.71 -21.38
N GLU A 104 -33.63 -21.78 -21.05
CA GLU A 104 -33.87 -23.11 -21.61
C GLU A 104 -35.27 -23.61 -21.24
N MET A 105 -35.67 -23.51 -19.96
CA MET A 105 -37.03 -23.89 -19.54
C MET A 105 -38.11 -23.08 -20.25
N LEU A 106 -37.93 -21.76 -20.38
CA LEU A 106 -38.87 -20.90 -21.12
C LEU A 106 -38.98 -21.35 -22.58
N ARG A 107 -37.84 -21.61 -23.23
CA ARG A 107 -37.77 -22.06 -24.62
C ARG A 107 -38.42 -23.42 -24.82
N VAL A 108 -38.23 -24.36 -23.90
CA VAL A 108 -38.89 -25.67 -23.92
C VAL A 108 -40.40 -25.50 -23.73
N LEU A 109 -40.86 -24.68 -22.79
CA LEU A 109 -42.30 -24.47 -22.57
C LEU A 109 -42.98 -23.76 -23.76
N GLU A 110 -42.30 -22.80 -24.38
CA GLU A 110 -42.79 -22.07 -25.55
C GLU A 110 -42.63 -22.87 -26.86
N GLY A 111 -41.65 -23.79 -26.95
CA GLY A 111 -41.33 -24.58 -28.15
C GLY A 111 -41.88 -26.02 -28.17
N SER A 112 -42.25 -26.61 -27.03
CA SER A 112 -42.75 -27.99 -26.95
C SER A 112 -44.25 -28.13 -27.21
N THR A 113 -44.94 -27.03 -27.52
CA THR A 113 -46.35 -27.05 -27.94
C THR A 113 -46.43 -27.23 -29.46
N SER A 114 -46.51 -28.50 -29.89
CA SER A 114 -46.89 -29.00 -31.22
C SER A 114 -47.47 -27.98 -32.21
N ALA A 115 -46.79 -27.79 -33.36
CA ALA A 115 -47.25 -27.33 -34.70
C ALA A 115 -48.14 -26.07 -34.84
N GLU A 116 -48.73 -25.56 -33.76
CA GLU A 116 -49.41 -24.28 -33.66
C GLU A 116 -48.89 -23.61 -32.37
N PRO A 117 -48.51 -22.32 -32.41
CA PRO A 117 -48.09 -21.61 -31.22
C PRO A 117 -49.28 -21.45 -30.27
N ARG A 118 -49.54 -22.46 -29.43
CA ARG A 118 -50.48 -22.34 -28.33
C ARG A 118 -49.86 -21.41 -27.31
N ASN A 119 -50.40 -20.21 -27.24
CA ASN A 119 -50.02 -19.22 -26.25
C ASN A 119 -50.09 -19.87 -24.85
N VAL A 120 -48.95 -20.07 -24.18
CA VAL A 120 -48.85 -20.74 -22.87
C VAL A 120 -49.81 -20.10 -21.87
N ASP A 121 -50.03 -18.78 -21.97
CA ASP A 121 -51.01 -18.05 -21.17
C ASP A 121 -52.44 -18.60 -21.27
N SER A 122 -52.83 -19.19 -22.40
CA SER A 122 -54.18 -19.73 -22.64
C SER A 122 -54.45 -21.05 -21.90
N ILE A 123 -53.40 -21.75 -21.47
CA ILE A 123 -53.48 -23.06 -20.79
C ILE A 123 -53.44 -22.89 -19.27
N LEU A 124 -52.76 -21.85 -18.78
CA LEU A 124 -52.56 -21.59 -17.35
C LEU A 124 -53.81 -21.02 -16.68
N ASN A 125 -54.05 -21.41 -15.43
CA ASN A 125 -55.04 -20.74 -14.58
C ASN A 125 -54.56 -19.33 -14.17
N ASN A 126 -55.42 -18.53 -13.55
CA ASN A 126 -55.09 -17.12 -13.24
C ASN A 126 -53.86 -16.96 -12.32
N GLU A 127 -53.69 -17.83 -11.31
CA GLU A 127 -52.54 -17.78 -10.41
C GLU A 127 -51.25 -18.20 -11.11
N GLU A 128 -51.30 -19.26 -11.90
CA GLU A 128 -50.18 -19.75 -12.70
C GLU A 128 -49.75 -18.72 -13.74
N ARG A 129 -50.70 -18.05 -14.38
CA ARG A 129 -50.43 -16.98 -15.34
C ARG A 129 -49.73 -15.79 -14.69
N ALA A 130 -50.11 -15.43 -13.47
CA ALA A 130 -49.43 -14.39 -12.71
C ALA A 130 -47.97 -14.79 -12.38
N ARG A 131 -47.76 -16.02 -11.90
CA ARG A 131 -46.41 -16.57 -11.66
C ARG A 131 -45.57 -16.64 -12.94
N TRP A 132 -46.16 -17.05 -14.05
CA TRP A 132 -45.51 -17.12 -15.36
C TRP A 132 -45.04 -15.75 -15.83
N LYS A 133 -45.91 -14.74 -15.77
CA LYS A 133 -45.54 -13.36 -16.13
C LYS A 133 -44.42 -12.82 -15.25
N GLN A 134 -44.48 -13.07 -13.94
CA GLN A 134 -43.44 -12.65 -13.00
C GLN A 134 -42.10 -13.33 -13.30
N THR A 135 -42.09 -14.65 -13.58
CA THR A 135 -40.87 -15.38 -13.96
C THR A 135 -40.32 -14.86 -15.28
N LYS A 136 -41.19 -14.61 -16.27
CA LYS A 136 -40.78 -14.07 -17.57
C LYS A 136 -40.16 -12.69 -17.42
N GLU A 137 -40.78 -11.78 -16.66
CA GLU A 137 -40.21 -10.47 -16.33
C GLU A 137 -38.87 -10.60 -15.58
N MET A 138 -38.79 -11.47 -14.58
CA MET A 138 -37.56 -11.69 -13.84
C MET A 138 -36.40 -12.13 -14.74
N VAL A 139 -36.65 -13.06 -15.67
CA VAL A 139 -35.66 -13.63 -16.57
C VAL A 139 -35.30 -12.67 -17.71
N THR A 140 -36.28 -11.99 -18.31
CA THR A 140 -36.02 -11.18 -19.51
C THR A 140 -35.59 -9.75 -19.21
N THR A 141 -35.88 -9.20 -18.02
CA THR A 141 -35.53 -7.81 -17.69
C THR A 141 -34.71 -7.71 -16.41
N ILE A 142 -35.22 -8.21 -15.28
CA ILE A 142 -34.62 -7.93 -13.97
C ILE A 142 -33.23 -8.56 -13.82
N LEU A 143 -33.09 -9.85 -14.12
CA LEU A 143 -31.80 -10.55 -13.99
C LEU A 143 -30.73 -10.02 -14.96
N PRO A 144 -31.03 -9.74 -16.25
CA PRO A 144 -30.10 -9.05 -17.15
C PRO A 144 -29.65 -7.67 -16.65
N GLU A 145 -30.57 -6.86 -16.10
CA GLU A 145 -30.20 -5.57 -15.50
C GLU A 145 -29.27 -5.74 -14.29
N VAL A 146 -29.53 -6.74 -13.45
CA VAL A 146 -28.67 -7.06 -12.29
C VAL A 146 -27.30 -7.54 -12.75
N LEU A 147 -27.23 -8.35 -13.80
CA LEU A 147 -25.96 -8.79 -14.40
C LEU A 147 -25.15 -7.61 -14.91
N THR A 148 -25.77 -6.71 -15.67
CA THR A 148 -25.11 -5.51 -16.20
C THR A 148 -24.50 -4.69 -15.05
N ARG A 149 -25.26 -4.47 -13.97
CA ARG A 149 -24.76 -3.75 -12.78
C ARG A 149 -23.63 -4.49 -12.06
N LEU A 150 -23.62 -5.82 -12.08
CA LEU A 150 -22.54 -6.63 -11.50
C LEU A 150 -21.27 -6.54 -12.35
N GLU A 151 -21.41 -6.55 -13.67
CA GLU A 151 -20.30 -6.38 -14.63
C GLU A 151 -19.65 -5.01 -14.47
N ASP A 152 -20.44 -3.94 -14.38
CA ASP A 152 -19.96 -2.59 -14.08
C ASP A 152 -19.16 -2.55 -12.76
N ASN A 153 -19.62 -3.29 -11.75
CA ASN A 153 -18.95 -3.36 -10.45
C ASN A 153 -17.61 -4.12 -10.53
N ILE A 154 -17.58 -5.21 -11.30
CA ILE A 154 -16.36 -5.97 -11.57
C ILE A 154 -15.36 -5.11 -12.32
N GLU A 155 -15.79 -4.35 -13.33
CA GLU A 155 -14.94 -3.44 -14.08
C GLU A 155 -14.38 -2.32 -13.18
N LEU A 156 -15.23 -1.70 -12.35
CA LEU A 156 -14.80 -0.71 -11.37
C LEU A 156 -13.76 -1.28 -10.40
N ASN A 157 -13.96 -2.52 -9.92
CA ASN A 157 -13.00 -3.18 -9.04
C ASN A 157 -11.66 -3.44 -9.77
N ASN A 158 -11.71 -3.93 -11.01
CA ASN A 158 -10.51 -4.12 -11.84
C ASN A 158 -9.76 -2.80 -12.08
N ALA A 159 -10.47 -1.68 -12.24
CA ALA A 159 -9.85 -0.35 -12.35
C ALA A 159 -9.14 0.05 -11.04
N LYS A 160 -9.76 -0.20 -9.87
CA LYS A 160 -9.14 0.04 -8.56
C LYS A 160 -7.88 -0.81 -8.36
N ILE A 161 -7.94 -2.11 -8.69
CA ILE A 161 -6.79 -3.02 -8.64
C ILE A 161 -5.64 -2.48 -9.48
N ARG A 162 -5.91 -2.07 -10.74
CA ARG A 162 -4.88 -1.49 -11.62
C ARG A 162 -4.25 -0.24 -11.00
N ASN A 163 -5.05 0.66 -10.44
CA ASN A 163 -4.54 1.87 -9.80
C ASN A 163 -3.65 1.56 -8.60
N VAL A 164 -4.09 0.66 -7.71
CA VAL A 164 -3.28 0.23 -6.56
C VAL A 164 -1.96 -0.41 -7.01
N ARG A 165 -1.97 -1.25 -8.06
CA ARG A 165 -0.74 -1.84 -8.63
C ARG A 165 0.22 -0.79 -9.14
N ASN A 166 -0.26 0.20 -9.88
CA ASN A 166 0.56 1.30 -10.37
C ASN A 166 1.16 2.09 -9.20
N LYS A 167 0.38 2.34 -8.14
CA LYS A 167 0.87 3.06 -6.96
C LYS A 167 1.93 2.27 -6.19
N MET A 168 1.74 0.96 -6.04
CA MET A 168 2.75 0.09 -5.44
C MET A 168 4.05 0.12 -6.25
N GLU A 169 3.96 0.12 -7.58
CA GLU A 169 5.15 0.17 -8.44
C GLU A 169 5.88 1.52 -8.35
N GLU A 170 5.13 2.62 -8.26
CA GLU A 170 5.68 3.95 -8.00
C GLU A 170 6.44 3.99 -6.66
N LEU A 171 5.86 3.41 -5.60
CA LEU A 171 6.51 3.33 -4.29
C LEU A 171 7.77 2.46 -4.30
N ARG A 172 7.73 1.31 -4.99
CA ARG A 172 8.92 0.45 -5.15
C ARG A 172 10.05 1.17 -5.85
N SER A 173 9.72 1.93 -6.89
CA SER A 173 10.68 2.75 -7.64
C SER A 173 11.28 3.84 -6.75
N LYS A 174 10.45 4.54 -5.96
CA LYS A 174 10.93 5.54 -4.99
C LYS A 174 11.81 4.94 -3.91
N ARG A 175 11.44 3.78 -3.37
CA ARG A 175 12.28 3.06 -2.40
C ARG A 175 13.63 2.69 -2.98
N LEU A 176 13.68 2.27 -4.24
CA LEU A 176 14.95 1.96 -4.91
C LEU A 176 15.83 3.22 -5.01
N ALA A 177 15.25 4.34 -5.46
CA ALA A 177 15.97 5.61 -5.52
C ALA A 177 16.49 6.07 -4.15
N LEU A 178 15.66 5.98 -3.09
CA LEU A 178 16.09 6.31 -1.74
C LEU A 178 17.25 5.43 -1.26
N ARG A 179 17.26 4.14 -1.59
CA ARG A 179 18.38 3.25 -1.26
C ARG A 179 19.69 3.68 -1.92
N GLU A 180 19.61 4.11 -3.18
CA GLU A 180 20.77 4.64 -3.90
C GLU A 180 21.27 5.94 -3.26
N GLU A 181 20.35 6.86 -2.90
CA GLU A 181 20.70 8.10 -2.21
C GLU A 181 21.32 7.86 -0.83
N ILE A 182 20.76 6.91 -0.06
CA ILE A 182 21.31 6.50 1.24
C ILE A 182 22.73 5.94 1.05
N ALA A 183 22.95 5.06 0.07
CA ALA A 183 24.26 4.48 -0.20
C ALA A 183 25.31 5.56 -0.53
N VAL A 184 24.94 6.58 -1.32
CA VAL A 184 25.80 7.74 -1.60
C VAL A 184 26.14 8.49 -0.31
N LYS A 185 25.16 8.72 0.57
CA LYS A 185 25.42 9.38 1.87
C LYS A 185 26.30 8.55 2.79
N GLU A 186 26.15 7.24 2.77
CA GLU A 186 27.00 6.33 3.54
C GLU A 186 28.45 6.34 3.03
N GLU A 187 28.65 6.37 1.72
CA GLU A 187 29.97 6.52 1.10
C GLU A 187 30.62 7.86 1.47
N ASP A 188 29.88 8.98 1.34
CA ASP A 188 30.34 10.31 1.75
C ASP A 188 30.80 10.32 3.22
N ILE A 189 30.00 9.70 4.10
CA ILE A 189 30.31 9.56 5.53
C ILE A 189 31.58 8.72 5.72
N ALA A 190 31.72 7.60 5.02
CA ALA A 190 32.89 6.73 5.12
C ALA A 190 34.18 7.45 4.69
N LEU A 191 34.16 8.15 3.55
CA LEU A 191 35.28 8.96 3.06
C LEU A 191 35.65 10.08 4.07
N MET A 192 34.64 10.75 4.62
CA MET A 192 34.82 11.75 5.67
C MET A 192 35.25 11.17 7.01
N LEU A 193 35.23 9.86 7.23
CA LEU A 193 35.76 9.22 8.43
C LEU A 193 37.19 8.70 8.19
N ASP A 194 37.48 8.11 7.04
CA ASP A 194 38.80 7.56 6.73
C ASP A 194 39.87 8.63 6.49
N GLY A 195 39.50 9.83 6.02
CA GLY A 195 40.42 10.99 6.00
C GLY A 195 40.91 11.43 7.39
N LYS A 196 40.46 10.79 8.48
CA LYS A 196 40.90 11.04 9.87
C LYS A 196 42.06 10.11 10.23
N LYS A 197 42.08 8.89 9.68
CA LYS A 197 43.15 7.91 9.91
C LYS A 197 44.44 8.34 9.21
N SER A 198 44.35 8.88 8.00
CA SER A 198 45.51 9.37 7.22
C SER A 198 46.15 10.67 7.76
N SER A 199 45.49 11.38 8.69
CA SER A 199 46.04 12.60 9.29
C SER A 199 46.74 12.36 10.64
N ILE A 200 46.72 11.13 11.15
CA ILE A 200 47.30 10.74 12.45
C ILE A 200 48.62 9.96 12.26
N GLU A 201 48.86 9.37 11.08
CA GLU A 201 50.13 8.74 10.70
C GLU A 201 50.99 9.70 9.86
N LEU A 202 51.64 10.68 10.50
CA LEU A 202 52.80 11.43 9.99
C LEU A 202 53.47 12.21 11.13
#